data_AF-A0A3A9UX13-F1
#
_entry.id   AF-A0A3A9UX13-F1
#
_cell.length_a   1.000
_cell.length_b   1.000
_cell.length_c   1.000
_cell.angle_alpha   90.00
_cell.angle_beta   90.00
_cell.angle_gamma   90.00
#
_symmetry.space_group_name_H-M   'P 1'
#
loop_
_entity.id
_entity.type
_entity.pdbx_description
1 polymer ?
#
loop_
_entity_poly.entity_id
_entity_poly.type
_entity_poly.pdbx_seq_one_letter_code
_entity_poly.pdbx_strand_id
1 'polypeptide(L)'
;MKKLFPLILLFIISCKTTDIRTESEFKIQNESVNLYAFIGQKISVTEFDPNENNKRKVIDPISGDTLIRQSYIMDSGFRAKYRIVKNVFNELKTDTIEFIAYDHYGRPGFENFENVLLYISLNQEKGNYYHQKYQFDPLKKTKNGIYRGLKGETIEKLFTEKKNGVLTARGLFEE
;
A
#
# COMPACT_ATOMS: atom_id res chain seq x y z
N MET A 1 17.31 -49.18 -61.10
CA MET A 1 16.53 -48.20 -60.29
C MET A 1 17.13 -48.10 -58.91
N LYS A 2 17.98 -47.10 -58.64
CA LYS A 2 18.55 -46.83 -57.30
C LYS A 2 17.74 -45.70 -56.68
N LYS A 3 17.03 -45.97 -55.58
CA LYS A 3 16.25 -44.95 -54.86
C LYS A 3 17.20 -44.15 -53.97
N LEU A 4 17.28 -42.84 -54.24
CA LEU A 4 17.96 -41.84 -53.43
C LEU A 4 17.06 -41.52 -52.22
N PHE A 5 17.57 -41.69 -50.99
CA PHE A 5 16.91 -41.19 -49.78
C PHE A 5 17.49 -39.81 -49.44
N PRO A 6 16.68 -38.75 -49.25
CA PRO A 6 17.18 -37.49 -48.77
C PRO A 6 17.35 -37.55 -47.24
N LEU A 7 18.56 -37.22 -46.78
CA LEU A 7 18.89 -37.03 -45.37
C LEU A 7 18.36 -35.65 -44.95
N ILE A 8 17.27 -35.62 -44.18
CA ILE A 8 16.73 -34.38 -43.60
C ILE A 8 17.60 -34.02 -42.40
N LEU A 9 18.39 -32.96 -42.55
CA LEU A 9 19.21 -32.36 -41.50
C LEU A 9 18.32 -31.48 -40.62
N LEU A 10 17.89 -31.98 -39.45
CA LEU A 10 17.19 -31.20 -38.44
C LEU A 10 18.18 -30.22 -37.77
N PHE A 11 18.14 -28.96 -38.15
CA PHE A 11 18.76 -27.88 -37.36
C PHE A 11 17.92 -27.66 -36.10
N ILE A 12 18.37 -28.24 -34.98
CA ILE A 12 17.88 -27.89 -33.65
C ILE A 12 18.40 -26.48 -33.30
N ILE A 13 17.61 -25.46 -33.64
CA ILE A 13 17.82 -24.10 -33.14
C ILE A 13 17.53 -24.16 -31.64
N SER A 14 18.61 -24.29 -30.86
CA SER A 14 18.57 -24.10 -29.41
C SER A 14 18.24 -22.64 -29.15
N CYS A 15 16.95 -22.35 -28.98
CA CYS A 15 16.51 -21.11 -28.34
C CYS A 15 17.08 -21.12 -26.93
N LYS A 16 18.17 -20.37 -26.72
CA LYS A 16 18.49 -19.84 -25.40
C LYS A 16 17.35 -18.90 -25.04
N THR A 17 16.32 -19.44 -24.41
CA THR A 17 15.37 -18.66 -23.62
C THR A 17 16.20 -17.95 -22.58
N THR A 18 16.54 -16.69 -22.85
CA THR A 18 16.91 -15.74 -21.82
C THR A 18 15.73 -15.68 -20.88
N ASP A 19 15.90 -16.29 -19.71
CA ASP A 19 15.01 -16.20 -18.57
C ASP A 19 14.95 -14.72 -18.17
N ILE A 20 14.09 -13.95 -18.83
CA ILE A 20 13.65 -12.65 -18.38
C ILE A 20 12.84 -12.97 -17.14
N ARG A 21 13.52 -13.09 -15.99
CA ARG A 21 12.89 -13.08 -14.68
C ARG A 21 12.01 -11.85 -14.64
N THR A 22 10.73 -12.05 -14.88
CA THR A 22 9.73 -11.00 -14.81
C THR A 22 9.78 -10.45 -13.40
N GLU A 23 10.04 -9.16 -13.27
CA GLU A 23 9.87 -8.34 -12.05
C GLU A 23 8.42 -8.42 -11.48
N SER A 24 7.56 -9.29 -12.03
CA SER A 24 6.12 -9.33 -11.90
C SER A 24 5.62 -9.91 -10.58
N GLU A 25 6.41 -10.63 -9.79
CA GLU A 25 5.87 -11.43 -8.67
C GLU A 25 6.24 -10.99 -7.26
N PHE A 26 7.00 -9.90 -7.06
CA PHE A 26 7.33 -9.48 -5.69
C PHE A 26 6.05 -9.25 -4.84
N LYS A 27 5.83 -10.18 -3.90
CA LYS A 27 4.74 -10.24 -2.93
C LYS A 27 5.28 -11.00 -1.72
N ILE A 28 5.13 -10.43 -0.54
CA ILE A 28 5.48 -11.06 0.73
C ILE A 28 4.20 -11.27 1.53
N GLN A 29 4.11 -12.36 2.29
CA GLN A 29 3.00 -12.59 3.19
C GLN A 29 3.55 -12.90 4.59
N ASN A 30 3.06 -12.15 5.57
CA ASN A 30 3.30 -12.39 6.98
C ASN A 30 2.11 -11.81 7.78
N GLU A 31 1.13 -12.67 8.02
CA GLU A 31 -0.14 -12.28 8.66
C GLU A 31 0.00 -11.98 10.16
N SER A 32 1.15 -12.28 10.78
CA SER A 32 1.42 -11.84 12.16
C SER A 32 1.70 -10.34 12.27
N VAL A 33 2.08 -9.70 11.15
CA VAL A 33 2.31 -8.26 11.09
C VAL A 33 1.06 -7.57 10.55
N ASN A 34 0.47 -6.67 11.37
CA ASN A 34 -0.67 -5.84 10.96
C ASN A 34 -0.24 -4.71 10.01
N LEU A 35 0.15 -5.09 8.79
CA LEU A 35 0.50 -4.20 7.71
C LEU A 35 0.02 -4.80 6.40
N TYR A 36 -0.48 -3.95 5.51
CA TYR A 36 -0.78 -4.26 4.14
C TYR A 36 -0.08 -3.22 3.27
N ALA A 37 0.73 -3.67 2.32
CA ALA A 37 1.35 -2.80 1.33
C ALA A 37 0.83 -3.17 -0.06
N PHE A 38 0.44 -2.18 -0.86
CA PHE A 38 -0.10 -2.43 -2.18
C PHE A 38 0.17 -1.25 -3.12
N ILE A 39 0.29 -1.54 -4.40
CA ILE A 39 0.26 -0.54 -5.46
C ILE A 39 -1.21 -0.14 -5.65
N GLY A 40 -1.54 1.09 -5.28
CA GLY A 40 -2.86 1.67 -5.45
C GLY A 40 -2.90 2.62 -6.64
N GLN A 41 -4.00 2.57 -7.41
CA GLN A 41 -4.38 3.64 -8.33
C GLN A 41 -5.47 4.49 -7.68
N LYS A 42 -5.25 5.81 -7.59
CA LYS A 42 -6.16 6.74 -6.91
C LYS A 42 -7.53 6.76 -7.59
N ILE A 43 -8.58 6.61 -6.80
CA ILE A 43 -9.97 6.85 -7.23
C ILE A 43 -10.45 8.19 -6.65
N SER A 44 -10.36 8.37 -5.33
CA SER A 44 -10.77 9.61 -4.67
C SER A 44 -10.08 9.81 -3.31
N VAL A 45 -9.91 11.06 -2.91
CA VAL A 45 -9.51 11.46 -1.55
C VAL A 45 -10.45 12.56 -1.10
N THR A 46 -11.33 12.25 -0.15
CA THR A 46 -12.36 13.18 0.34
C THR A 46 -12.05 13.57 1.77
N GLU A 47 -12.04 14.86 2.05
CA GLU A 47 -11.79 15.39 3.38
C GLU A 47 -13.05 15.31 4.24
N PHE A 48 -12.88 15.09 5.55
CA PHE A 48 -13.94 15.12 6.54
C PHE A 48 -13.42 15.77 7.84
N ASP A 49 -14.31 16.36 8.63
CA ASP A 49 -13.94 16.92 9.93
C ASP A 49 -13.85 15.81 10.98
N PRO A 50 -12.65 15.49 11.51
CA PRO A 50 -12.53 14.46 12.54
C PRO A 50 -13.03 14.93 13.92
N ASN A 51 -13.32 16.22 14.07
CA ASN A 51 -13.89 16.81 15.27
C ASN A 51 -15.42 16.87 15.24
N GLU A 52 -16.05 16.35 14.19
CA GLU A 52 -17.51 16.22 14.15
C GLU A 52 -17.98 15.38 15.36
N ASN A 53 -18.93 15.92 16.13
CA ASN A 53 -19.47 15.28 17.34
C ASN A 53 -18.44 14.98 18.45
N ASN A 54 -17.41 15.82 18.62
CA ASN A 54 -16.35 15.61 19.61
C ASN A 54 -16.70 15.90 21.08
N LYS A 55 -17.98 16.13 21.40
CA LYS A 55 -18.48 16.39 22.76
C LYS A 55 -19.04 15.11 23.37
N ARG A 56 -18.62 14.78 24.59
CA ARG A 56 -19.15 13.66 25.37
C ARG A 56 -19.53 14.10 26.77
N LYS A 57 -20.70 13.68 27.24
CA LYS A 57 -21.10 13.83 28.65
C LYS A 57 -20.31 12.82 29.48
N VAL A 58 -19.66 13.28 30.53
CA VAL A 58 -18.95 12.45 31.51
C VAL A 58 -19.37 12.87 32.90
N ILE A 59 -19.42 11.92 33.84
CA ILE A 59 -19.72 12.21 35.25
C ILE A 59 -18.39 12.38 35.97
N ASP A 60 -18.23 13.48 36.70
CA ASP A 60 -17.09 13.69 37.59
C ASP A 60 -17.20 12.72 38.79
N PRO A 61 -16.25 11.78 38.98
CA PRO A 61 -16.31 10.82 40.07
C PRO A 61 -16.17 11.44 41.46
N ILE A 62 -15.70 12.69 41.58
CA ILE A 62 -15.51 13.37 42.87
C ILE A 62 -16.77 14.14 43.27
N SER A 63 -17.29 14.99 42.37
CA SER A 63 -18.44 15.86 42.67
C SER A 63 -19.79 15.24 42.32
N GLY A 64 -19.83 14.26 41.41
CA GLY A 64 -21.07 13.74 40.82
C GLY A 64 -21.64 14.61 39.70
N ASP A 65 -20.99 15.72 39.36
CA ASP A 65 -21.47 16.65 38.34
C ASP A 65 -21.36 16.08 36.92
N THR A 66 -22.28 16.50 36.05
CA THR A 66 -22.19 16.20 34.61
C THR A 66 -21.28 17.22 33.92
N LEU A 67 -20.16 16.76 33.40
CA LEU A 67 -19.22 17.55 32.61
C LEU A 67 -19.39 17.28 31.11
N ILE A 68 -19.13 18.30 30.28
CA ILE A 68 -18.97 18.13 28.83
C ILE A 68 -17.48 18.04 28.54
N ARG A 69 -17.00 16.83 28.25
CA ARG A 69 -15.64 16.63 27.76
C ARG A 69 -15.60 16.85 26.27
N GLN A 70 -14.72 17.75 25.83
CA GLN A 70 -14.44 17.98 24.42
C GLN A 70 -12.97 17.66 24.15
N SER A 71 -12.70 16.90 23.09
CA SER A 71 -11.33 16.57 22.65
C SER A 71 -11.17 17.00 21.21
N TYR A 72 -10.05 17.63 20.88
CA TYR A 72 -9.76 18.10 19.53
C TYR A 72 -8.65 17.27 18.90
N ILE A 73 -8.93 16.73 17.73
CA ILE A 73 -7.97 16.12 16.81
C ILE A 73 -7.38 17.27 15.97
N MET A 74 -6.05 17.42 16.06
CA MET A 74 -5.31 18.47 15.35
C MET A 74 -4.95 18.09 13.90
N ASP A 75 -5.26 16.87 13.49
CA ASP A 75 -5.09 16.41 12.12
C ASP A 75 -6.37 16.66 11.32
N SER A 76 -6.22 16.90 10.01
CA SER A 76 -7.34 16.81 9.07
C SER A 76 -7.61 15.34 8.71
N GLY A 77 -8.89 14.98 8.56
CA GLY A 77 -9.32 13.61 8.26
C GLY A 77 -9.59 13.42 6.77
N PHE A 78 -9.15 12.29 6.22
CA PHE A 78 -9.36 11.97 4.80
C PHE A 78 -9.86 10.54 4.62
N ARG A 79 -10.93 10.37 3.84
CA ARG A 79 -11.38 9.08 3.30
C ARG A 79 -10.76 8.89 1.93
N ALA A 80 -9.79 7.98 1.86
CA ALA A 80 -9.10 7.64 0.62
C ALA A 80 -9.68 6.36 0.02
N LYS A 81 -9.94 6.37 -1.28
CA LYS A 81 -10.41 5.23 -2.06
C LYS A 81 -9.45 4.97 -3.22
N TYR A 82 -8.96 3.74 -3.32
CA TYR A 82 -7.95 3.33 -4.28
C TYR A 82 -8.31 1.98 -4.88
N ARG A 83 -8.07 1.82 -6.19
CA ARG A 83 -8.06 0.50 -6.84
C ARG A 83 -6.76 -0.19 -6.49
N ILE A 84 -6.83 -1.45 -6.09
CA ILE A 84 -5.67 -2.30 -5.83
C ILE A 84 -5.16 -2.81 -7.18
N VAL A 85 -3.97 -2.34 -7.56
CA VAL A 85 -3.29 -2.82 -8.77
C VAL A 85 -2.52 -4.09 -8.47
N LYS A 86 -1.81 -4.12 -7.34
CA LYS A 86 -1.00 -5.27 -6.93
C LYS A 86 -0.77 -5.26 -5.42
N ASN A 87 -0.98 -6.40 -4.76
CA ASN A 87 -0.56 -6.62 -3.37
C ASN A 87 0.97 -6.82 -3.30
N VAL A 88 1.63 -6.15 -2.35
CA VAL A 88 3.09 -6.17 -2.14
C VAL A 88 3.44 -6.84 -0.81
N PHE A 89 2.69 -6.55 0.26
CA PHE A 89 2.84 -7.18 1.57
C PHE A 89 1.47 -7.47 2.17
N ASN A 90 1.23 -8.73 2.54
CA ASN A 90 -0.09 -9.27 2.86
C ASN A 90 -1.14 -9.04 1.75
N GLU A 91 -2.26 -9.74 1.81
CA GLU A 91 -3.25 -9.74 0.74
C GLU A 91 -4.54 -9.03 1.14
N LEU A 92 -4.89 -8.01 0.37
CA LEU A 92 -6.24 -7.44 0.36
C LEU A 92 -7.06 -8.21 -0.69
N LYS A 93 -8.07 -8.95 -0.24
CA LYS A 93 -8.94 -9.80 -1.08
C LYS A 93 -10.08 -9.00 -1.72
N THR A 94 -9.74 -7.88 -2.34
CA THR A 94 -10.68 -6.95 -2.99
C THR A 94 -9.94 -6.24 -4.13
N ASP A 95 -10.67 -5.69 -5.09
CA ASP A 95 -10.09 -4.89 -6.18
C ASP A 95 -9.97 -3.41 -5.81
N THR A 96 -10.64 -2.99 -4.74
CA THR A 96 -10.79 -1.61 -4.31
C THR A 96 -10.78 -1.56 -2.79
N ILE A 97 -10.13 -0.55 -2.25
CA ILE A 97 -10.01 -0.37 -0.80
C ILE A 97 -10.32 1.07 -0.41
N GLU A 98 -10.99 1.21 0.72
CA GLU A 98 -11.19 2.47 1.42
C GLU A 98 -10.43 2.45 2.74
N PHE A 99 -9.71 3.52 3.04
CA PHE A 99 -8.97 3.68 4.28
C PHE A 99 -9.00 5.13 4.76
N ILE A 100 -8.81 5.30 6.07
CA ILE A 100 -8.71 6.62 6.70
C ILE A 100 -7.25 7.07 6.74
N ALA A 101 -7.00 8.29 6.29
CA ALA A 101 -5.72 8.96 6.48
C ALA A 101 -5.92 10.20 7.35
N TYR A 102 -4.90 10.51 8.15
CA TYR A 102 -4.82 11.73 8.93
C TYR A 102 -3.53 12.45 8.58
N ASP A 103 -3.61 13.76 8.40
CA ASP A 103 -2.46 14.59 8.06
C ASP A 103 -2.53 15.91 8.83
N HIS A 104 -1.39 16.34 9.37
CA HIS A 104 -1.29 17.55 10.18
C HIS A 104 -0.98 18.79 9.34
N TYR A 105 -0.38 18.61 8.16
CA TYR A 105 0.19 19.69 7.36
C TYR A 105 -0.61 19.97 6.08
N GLY A 106 -1.88 19.57 6.06
CA GLY A 106 -2.81 19.78 4.95
C GLY A 106 -3.29 18.46 4.35
N ARG A 107 -3.37 18.39 3.02
CA ARG A 107 -3.83 17.18 2.33
C ARG A 107 -2.73 16.13 2.23
N PRO A 108 -3.05 14.82 2.25
CA PRO A 108 -2.04 13.77 2.24
C PRO A 108 -1.17 13.80 0.99
N GLY A 109 0.16 13.80 1.16
CA GLY A 109 1.10 13.94 0.03
C GLY A 109 0.93 12.88 -1.08
N PHE A 110 0.47 11.67 -0.74
CA PHE A 110 0.19 10.61 -1.72
C PHE A 110 -0.93 10.97 -2.70
N GLU A 111 -1.80 11.91 -2.36
CA GLU A 111 -2.93 12.31 -3.21
C GLU A 111 -2.43 12.92 -4.52
N ASN A 112 -1.22 13.49 -4.56
CA ASN A 112 -0.69 14.16 -5.75
C ASN A 112 -0.27 13.19 -6.86
N PHE A 113 -0.41 11.88 -6.66
CA PHE A 113 0.06 10.85 -7.58
C PHE A 113 -1.07 9.90 -7.97
N GLU A 114 -1.12 9.54 -9.25
CA GLU A 114 -2.12 8.58 -9.75
C GLU A 114 -1.85 7.17 -9.22
N ASN A 115 -0.59 6.75 -9.19
CA ASN A 115 -0.16 5.42 -8.75
C ASN A 115 0.82 5.56 -7.59
N VAL A 116 0.58 4.83 -6.50
CA VAL A 116 1.33 4.97 -5.24
C VAL A 116 1.49 3.60 -4.59
N LEU A 117 2.67 3.32 -4.02
CA LEU A 117 2.83 2.25 -3.05
C LEU A 117 2.35 2.75 -1.69
N LEU A 118 1.22 2.21 -1.22
CA LEU A 118 0.57 2.62 0.01
C LEU A 118 0.79 1.57 1.11
N TYR A 119 0.82 2.05 2.35
CA TYR A 119 1.03 1.23 3.55
C TYR A 119 -0.13 1.49 4.51
N ILE A 120 -0.93 0.47 4.77
CA ILE A 120 -2.12 0.57 5.61
C ILE A 120 -2.11 -0.53 6.68
N SER A 121 -2.82 -0.30 7.78
CA SER A 121 -3.06 -1.30 8.83
C SER A 121 -4.55 -1.41 9.09
N LEU A 122 -4.97 -2.54 9.66
CA LEU A 122 -6.36 -2.78 10.03
C LEU A 122 -6.57 -2.36 11.49
N ASN A 123 -7.54 -1.48 11.74
CA ASN A 123 -8.07 -1.30 13.08
C ASN A 123 -9.06 -2.44 13.35
N GLN A 124 -8.66 -3.42 14.17
CA GLN A 124 -9.47 -4.61 14.44
C GLN A 124 -10.77 -4.30 15.20
N GLU A 125 -10.76 -3.28 16.06
CA GLU A 125 -11.95 -2.90 16.85
C GLU A 125 -13.03 -2.23 15.99
N LYS A 126 -12.61 -1.38 15.05
CA LYS A 126 -13.50 -0.61 14.17
C LYS A 126 -13.75 -1.28 12.82
N GLY A 127 -12.97 -2.29 12.47
CA GLY A 127 -13.05 -3.01 11.20
C GLY A 127 -12.64 -2.19 9.98
N ASN A 128 -11.97 -1.05 10.16
CA ASN A 128 -11.58 -0.17 9.07
C ASN A 128 -10.05 -0.10 8.90
N TYR A 129 -9.61 0.10 7.67
CA TYR A 129 -8.21 0.33 7.38
C TYR A 129 -7.82 1.78 7.63
N TYR A 130 -6.58 1.99 8.05
CA TYR A 130 -5.99 3.31 8.19
C TYR A 130 -4.58 3.35 7.60
N HIS A 131 -4.24 4.52 7.06
CA HIS A 131 -2.94 4.78 6.48
C HIS A 131 -1.86 4.87 7.56
N GLN A 132 -0.71 4.26 7.30
CA GLN A 132 0.50 4.50 8.08
C GLN A 132 0.98 5.92 7.82
N LYS A 133 0.68 6.85 8.73
CA LYS A 133 0.89 8.30 8.55
C LYS A 133 2.25 8.61 7.92
N TYR A 134 2.22 9.36 6.82
CA TYR A 134 3.35 9.77 5.98
C TYR A 134 4.13 8.65 5.26
N GLN A 135 3.66 7.40 5.27
CA GLN A 135 4.33 6.29 4.61
C GLN A 135 3.68 5.96 3.28
N PHE A 136 4.32 6.39 2.21
CA PHE A 136 3.98 6.07 0.84
C PHE A 136 5.20 6.27 -0.05
N ASP A 137 5.19 5.66 -1.23
CA ASP A 137 6.18 5.91 -2.28
C ASP A 137 5.47 6.20 -3.60
N PRO A 138 5.68 7.38 -4.22
CA PRO A 138 5.10 7.69 -5.51
C PRO A 138 5.67 6.80 -6.62
N LEU A 139 4.80 6.35 -7.52
CA LEU A 139 5.18 5.44 -8.59
C LEU A 139 4.92 6.02 -9.97
N LYS A 140 5.80 5.69 -10.91
CA LYS A 140 5.59 5.87 -12.34
C LYS A 140 5.39 4.50 -13.00
N LYS A 141 4.44 4.44 -13.93
CA LYS A 141 4.24 3.28 -14.79
C LYS A 141 5.10 3.43 -16.05
N THR A 142 5.97 2.48 -16.29
CA THR A 142 6.80 2.42 -17.50
C THR A 142 5.96 2.01 -18.72
N LYS A 143 6.49 2.18 -19.93
CA LYS A 143 5.83 1.78 -21.18
C LYS A 143 5.45 0.29 -21.22
N ASN A 144 6.22 -0.55 -20.54
CA ASN A 144 5.98 -2.00 -20.45
C ASN A 144 5.01 -2.37 -19.31
N GLY A 145 4.37 -1.40 -18.69
CA GLY A 145 3.40 -1.62 -17.61
C GLY A 145 4.01 -1.87 -16.23
N ILE A 146 5.34 -1.86 -16.11
CA ILE A 146 6.06 -2.06 -14.84
C ILE A 146 5.99 -0.79 -13.99
N TYR A 147 5.71 -0.94 -12.71
CA TYR A 147 5.70 0.15 -11.73
C TYR A 147 7.07 0.31 -11.07
N ARG A 148 7.56 1.54 -11.00
CA ARG A 148 8.83 1.89 -10.35
C ARG A 148 8.70 3.18 -9.55
N GLY A 149 9.58 3.36 -8.57
CA GLY A 149 9.74 4.64 -7.90
C GLY A 149 10.11 5.75 -8.89
N LEU A 150 9.94 7.01 -8.47
CA LEU A 150 10.21 8.15 -9.34
C LEU A 150 11.64 8.17 -9.88
N LYS A 151 12.63 7.66 -9.12
CA LYS A 151 14.03 7.56 -9.55
C LYS A 151 14.36 6.20 -10.17
N GLY A 152 13.36 5.35 -10.42
CA GLY A 152 13.51 4.04 -11.07
C GLY A 152 13.71 2.87 -10.11
N GLU A 153 13.55 3.08 -8.81
CA GLU A 153 13.60 2.05 -7.78
C GLU A 153 12.57 0.94 -8.04
N THR A 154 12.95 -0.30 -7.73
CA THR A 154 12.03 -1.44 -7.80
C THR A 154 11.07 -1.40 -6.60
N ILE A 155 9.91 -2.05 -6.74
CA ILE A 155 8.93 -2.16 -5.64
C ILE A 155 9.53 -2.89 -4.42
N GLU A 156 10.33 -3.92 -4.67
CA GLU A 156 11.07 -4.64 -3.63
C GLU A 156 12.00 -3.74 -2.84
N LYS A 157 12.77 -2.89 -3.54
CA LYS A 157 13.69 -1.95 -2.90
C LYS A 157 12.93 -0.96 -2.01
N LEU A 158 11.91 -0.31 -2.56
CA LEU A 158 11.10 0.67 -1.82
C LEU A 158 10.46 0.04 -0.57
N PHE A 159 9.85 -1.14 -0.73
CA PHE A 159 9.24 -1.85 0.39
C PHE A 159 10.28 -2.24 1.46
N THR A 160 11.43 -2.77 1.05
CA THR A 160 12.49 -3.21 1.97
C THR A 160 13.11 -2.05 2.73
N GLU A 161 13.35 -0.92 2.07
CA GLU A 161 13.84 0.30 2.72
C GLU A 161 12.84 0.83 3.75
N LYS A 162 11.53 0.84 3.43
CA LYS A 162 10.48 1.21 4.39
C LYS A 162 10.37 0.24 5.55
N LYS A 163 10.40 -1.07 5.25
CA LYS A 163 10.35 -2.16 6.24
C LYS A 163 11.47 -1.96 7.26
N ASN A 164 12.71 -2.00 6.80
CA ASN A 164 13.91 -1.96 7.66
C ASN A 164 14.15 -0.57 8.30
N GLY A 165 13.48 0.48 7.82
CA GLY A 165 13.57 1.82 8.38
C GLY A 165 12.39 2.13 9.28
N VAL A 166 11.54 3.05 8.81
CA VAL A 166 10.45 3.65 9.60
C VAL A 166 9.41 2.64 10.09
N LEU A 167 9.16 1.54 9.39
CA LEU A 167 8.17 0.55 9.82
C LEU A 167 8.71 -0.30 10.98
N THR A 168 9.98 -0.74 10.94
CA THR A 168 10.67 -1.34 12.09
C THR A 168 10.76 -0.35 13.26
N ALA A 169 11.16 0.90 13.03
CA ALA A 169 11.24 1.92 14.08
C ALA A 169 9.89 2.24 14.76
N ARG A 170 8.77 1.90 14.11
CA ARG A 170 7.41 2.00 14.66
C ARG A 170 6.95 0.71 15.37
N GLY A 171 7.80 -0.30 15.46
CA GLY A 171 7.51 -1.58 16.09
C GLY A 171 6.62 -2.51 15.26
N LEU A 172 6.49 -2.29 13.95
CA LEU A 172 5.72 -3.20 13.08
C LEU A 172 6.50 -4.48 12.72
N PHE A 173 7.83 -4.42 12.77
CA PHE A 173 8.71 -5.54 12.49
C PHE A 173 9.77 -5.62 13.59
N GLU A 174 10.26 -6.84 13.84
CA GLU A 174 11.43 -7.07 14.69
C GLU A 174 12.71 -6.58 13.98
N GLU A 175 13.73 -6.23 14.77
CA GLU A 175 15.06 -5.82 14.30
C GLU A 175 15.91 -7.02 13.83
#